data_AF-A0A1I2EYU3-F1
#
_entry.id   AF-A0A1I2EYU3-F1
#
_cell.length_a   1.000
_cell.length_b   1.000
_cell.length_c   1.000
_cell.angle_alpha   90.00
_cell.angle_beta   90.00
_cell.angle_gamma   90.00
#
_symmetry.space_group_name_H-M   'P 1'
#
loop_
_entity.id
_entity.type
_entity.pdbx_description
1 polymer ?
#
loop_
_entity_poly.entity_id
_entity_poly.type
_entity_poly.pdbx_seq_one_letter_code
_entity_poly.pdbx_strand_id
1 'polypeptide(L)'
;MSPAAHRTARVLAPARVRVGLGLALTLAHAGCTAPGAETTEGSGGEDSSTSGVWAEAPAPADACPDALLVSHGRYRGNLRAMKPDDATGGVCGGGGADGFLRVEVPVRADLRVAARGVGFVPRLSFAPDDCLGGREIACAADAPLELRDLAGGTVLRLAVGIDPTVFSDLKQKPAPEDDPDPLSFDLEIGLTRVLDAGEVCEPASRGRCVAGTLCMTSAPGEPPACTTLPADTCSTALRTPVVLGDAGEAALVVDPALPQTDAHAHSCGGAGLRERVLQLDLPAVPPARALEITVSRPDVGLAVRTPGCLATDEVACAAGIGAPARVVIDRLAARRAAGIAPYLFVELPPDSERDPAFTLNLRLVPEPTPWGMPAAPPAAP
;
A
#
# COMPACT_ATOMS: atom_id res chain seq x y z
N MET A 1 -31.82 48.45 -11.00
CA MET A 1 -32.28 48.49 -9.59
C MET A 1 -33.05 47.20 -9.30
N SER A 2 -32.39 46.25 -8.64
CA SER A 2 -32.97 45.08 -7.97
C SER A 2 -31.86 44.50 -7.08
N PRO A 3 -32.08 44.28 -5.77
CA PRO A 3 -31.00 44.05 -4.83
C PRO A 3 -30.58 42.59 -4.72
N ALA A 4 -29.29 42.41 -4.44
CA ALA A 4 -28.62 41.15 -4.18
C ALA A 4 -29.08 40.51 -2.86
N ALA A 5 -29.38 39.21 -2.89
CA ALA A 5 -29.63 38.40 -1.71
C ALA A 5 -28.32 37.76 -1.22
N HIS A 6 -27.73 38.35 -0.17
CA HIS A 6 -26.72 37.69 0.65
C HIS A 6 -27.37 36.61 1.51
N ARG A 7 -26.96 35.34 1.36
CA ARG A 7 -27.18 34.29 2.36
C ARG A 7 -25.89 34.09 3.15
N THR A 8 -25.94 34.50 4.41
CA THR A 8 -24.95 34.24 5.46
C THR A 8 -25.08 32.80 5.94
N ALA A 9 -24.01 32.01 5.79
CA ALA A 9 -23.90 30.69 6.39
C ALA A 9 -23.58 30.83 7.90
N ARG A 10 -24.45 30.26 8.74
CA ARG A 10 -24.22 30.12 10.19
C ARG A 10 -23.17 29.04 10.43
N VAL A 11 -22.06 29.41 11.05
CA VAL A 11 -21.08 28.50 11.63
C VAL A 11 -21.66 27.90 12.91
N LEU A 12 -21.89 26.59 12.93
CA LEU A 12 -22.19 25.82 14.13
C LEU A 12 -20.87 25.47 14.83
N ALA A 13 -20.69 25.95 16.06
CA ALA A 13 -19.54 25.65 16.90
C ALA A 13 -19.60 24.20 17.41
N PRO A 14 -18.45 23.49 17.54
CA PRO A 14 -18.40 22.15 18.10
C PRO A 14 -18.57 22.16 19.62
N ALA A 15 -19.40 21.24 20.11
CA ALA A 15 -19.66 20.99 21.52
C ALA A 15 -18.43 20.40 22.22
N ARG A 16 -18.10 20.96 23.39
CA ARG A 16 -17.03 20.48 24.28
C ARG A 16 -17.50 19.21 25.01
N VAL A 17 -16.90 18.06 24.72
CA VAL A 17 -17.03 16.86 25.54
C VAL A 17 -15.98 16.92 26.66
N ARG A 18 -16.46 16.98 27.91
CA ARG A 18 -15.65 16.80 29.12
C ARG A 18 -15.50 15.30 29.37
N VAL A 19 -14.28 14.77 29.28
CA VAL A 19 -13.97 13.44 29.81
C VAL A 19 -13.48 13.61 31.24
N GLY A 20 -14.27 13.11 32.18
CA GLY A 20 -13.94 13.08 33.61
C GLY A 20 -12.94 11.98 33.92
N LEU A 21 -11.90 12.38 34.65
CA LEU A 21 -10.89 11.53 35.27
C LEU A 21 -11.55 10.69 36.38
N GLY A 22 -11.55 9.36 36.24
CA GLY A 22 -12.07 8.42 37.22
C GLY A 22 -11.02 7.37 37.57
N LEU A 23 -10.22 7.69 38.58
CA LEU A 23 -9.25 6.82 39.24
C LEU A 23 -10.01 5.82 40.13
N ALA A 24 -9.82 4.50 39.94
CA ALA A 24 -10.19 3.50 40.93
C ALA A 24 -9.18 2.35 40.94
N LEU A 25 -8.38 2.36 42.00
CA LEU A 25 -7.39 1.38 42.41
C LEU A 25 -8.10 0.30 43.23
N THR A 26 -7.98 -0.97 42.87
CA THR A 26 -8.28 -2.10 43.79
C THR A 26 -7.27 -3.22 43.61
N LEU A 27 -6.39 -3.32 44.61
CA LEU A 27 -5.58 -4.49 44.95
C LEU A 27 -6.47 -5.54 45.64
N ALA A 28 -6.34 -6.81 45.25
CA ALA A 28 -6.61 -7.93 46.15
C ALA A 28 -5.74 -9.14 45.76
N HIS A 29 -4.83 -9.50 46.67
CA HIS A 29 -4.11 -10.77 46.71
C HIS A 29 -5.01 -11.86 47.27
N ALA A 30 -4.98 -13.06 46.67
CA ALA A 30 -5.17 -14.32 47.38
C ALA A 30 -4.49 -15.44 46.58
N GLY A 31 -3.46 -16.04 47.18
CA GLY A 31 -2.80 -17.23 46.64
C GLY A 31 -3.46 -18.52 47.09
N CYS A 32 -3.19 -19.61 46.36
CA CYS A 32 -3.21 -20.98 46.87
C CYS A 32 -2.22 -21.84 46.05
N THR A 33 -1.39 -22.56 46.78
CA THR A 33 -0.29 -23.45 46.36
C THR A 33 -0.77 -24.90 46.12
N ALA A 34 -0.28 -25.50 45.01
CA ALA A 34 0.33 -26.84 44.76
C ALA A 34 -0.33 -28.16 45.30
N PRO A 35 -0.17 -29.35 44.66
CA PRO A 35 1.12 -30.03 44.32
C PRO A 35 1.19 -30.64 42.88
N GLY A 36 2.35 -30.78 42.22
CA GLY A 36 3.31 -31.94 42.27
C GLY A 36 2.77 -33.14 41.46
N ALA A 37 3.46 -33.85 40.56
CA ALA A 37 4.84 -33.97 40.10
C ALA A 37 4.83 -34.77 38.76
N GLU A 38 5.89 -34.67 37.95
CA GLU A 38 6.67 -35.78 37.39
C GLU A 38 7.44 -35.37 36.13
N THR A 39 8.72 -35.69 36.17
CA THR A 39 9.73 -35.58 35.12
C THR A 39 9.53 -36.65 34.06
N THR A 40 9.64 -36.28 32.78
CA THR A 40 10.00 -37.25 31.74
C THR A 40 10.92 -36.58 30.73
N GLU A 41 12.19 -36.95 30.80
CA GLU A 41 13.15 -36.77 29.71
C GLU A 41 12.74 -37.69 28.55
N GLY A 42 12.65 -37.12 27.35
CA GLY A 42 12.31 -37.84 26.12
C GLY A 42 12.99 -37.18 24.93
N SER A 43 14.21 -37.65 24.66
CA SER A 43 14.97 -37.44 23.42
C SER A 43 14.23 -38.03 22.22
N GLY A 44 14.28 -37.37 21.06
CA GLY A 44 13.84 -37.93 19.78
C GLY A 44 13.28 -36.86 18.86
N GLY A 45 14.03 -36.55 17.79
CA GLY A 45 13.73 -35.44 16.90
C GLY A 45 12.57 -35.68 15.94
N GLU A 46 12.28 -34.64 15.18
CA GLU A 46 11.72 -34.72 13.83
C GLU A 46 11.81 -33.32 13.22
N ASP A 47 12.68 -33.19 12.22
CA ASP A 47 12.74 -32.06 11.30
C ASP A 47 11.40 -31.99 10.55
N SER A 48 10.44 -31.23 11.08
CA SER A 48 9.17 -30.96 10.43
C SER A 48 9.37 -29.94 9.32
N SER A 49 9.80 -30.45 8.17
CA SER A 49 9.70 -29.78 6.89
C SER A 49 8.21 -29.75 6.52
N THR A 50 7.50 -28.68 6.86
CA THR A 50 6.10 -28.48 6.43
C THR A 50 6.06 -28.30 4.91
N SER A 51 5.98 -29.42 4.21
CA SER A 51 5.38 -29.51 2.89
C SER A 51 3.95 -28.98 3.04
N GLY A 52 3.66 -27.86 2.36
CA GLY A 52 2.41 -27.12 2.52
C GLY A 52 1.20 -28.00 2.25
N VAL A 53 0.53 -28.44 3.31
CA VAL A 53 -0.75 -29.11 3.23
C VAL A 53 -1.77 -28.07 2.78
N TRP A 54 -2.32 -28.27 1.58
CA TRP A 54 -3.52 -27.57 1.16
C TRP A 54 -4.62 -27.93 2.16
N ALA A 55 -5.04 -27.00 3.00
CA ALA A 55 -6.33 -27.16 3.65
C ALA A 55 -7.38 -27.23 2.52
N GLU A 56 -8.29 -28.20 2.57
CA GLU A 56 -9.49 -28.16 1.73
C GLU A 56 -10.27 -26.90 2.11
N ALA A 57 -9.99 -25.85 1.36
CA ALA A 57 -10.55 -24.54 1.51
C ALA A 57 -12.06 -24.57 1.27
N PRO A 58 -12.83 -23.71 1.94
CA PRO A 58 -14.22 -23.50 1.57
C PRO A 58 -14.30 -22.95 0.14
N ALA A 59 -15.17 -23.52 -0.68
CA ALA A 59 -15.44 -22.99 -2.02
C ALA A 59 -15.99 -21.55 -1.89
N PRO A 60 -15.59 -20.61 -2.77
CA PRO A 60 -16.18 -19.28 -2.81
C PRO A 60 -17.70 -19.36 -2.88
N ALA A 61 -18.39 -18.45 -2.19
CA ALA A 61 -19.86 -18.35 -2.27
C ALA A 61 -20.27 -17.74 -3.62
N ASP A 62 -21.46 -18.09 -4.10
CA ASP A 62 -22.07 -17.53 -5.31
C ASP A 62 -22.78 -16.19 -5.06
N ALA A 63 -22.95 -15.82 -3.79
CA ALA A 63 -23.49 -14.54 -3.37
C ALA A 63 -22.60 -13.89 -2.30
N CYS A 64 -22.42 -12.57 -2.42
CA CYS A 64 -21.56 -11.79 -1.54
C CYS A 64 -21.98 -11.81 -0.04
N PRO A 65 -23.27 -11.80 0.33
CA PRO A 65 -23.69 -11.95 1.73
C PRO A 65 -23.33 -13.30 2.36
N ASP A 66 -23.23 -14.35 1.54
CA ASP A 66 -22.98 -15.73 1.96
C ASP A 66 -21.49 -16.09 1.95
N ALA A 67 -20.64 -15.10 1.66
CA ALA A 67 -19.19 -15.26 1.59
C ALA A 67 -18.60 -15.85 2.87
N LEU A 68 -17.83 -16.93 2.70
CA LEU A 68 -17.24 -17.69 3.80
C LEU A 68 -16.02 -16.98 4.36
N LEU A 69 -15.89 -16.99 5.70
CA LEU A 69 -14.75 -16.41 6.40
C LEU A 69 -13.51 -17.28 6.22
N VAL A 70 -12.43 -16.68 5.76
CA VAL A 70 -11.12 -17.28 5.53
C VAL A 70 -10.01 -16.39 6.11
N SER A 71 -8.86 -16.98 6.39
CA SER A 71 -7.67 -16.30 6.91
C SER A 71 -6.54 -16.29 5.87
N HIS A 72 -5.30 -16.07 6.30
CA HIS A 72 -4.12 -16.34 5.47
C HIS A 72 -4.05 -17.84 5.12
N GLY A 73 -3.55 -18.14 3.92
CA GLY A 73 -3.42 -19.52 3.44
C GLY A 73 -3.54 -19.64 1.92
N ARG A 74 -3.63 -20.89 1.46
CA ARG A 74 -3.89 -21.23 0.06
C ARG A 74 -5.26 -21.88 -0.07
N TYR A 75 -6.02 -21.41 -1.04
CA TYR A 75 -7.40 -21.80 -1.28
C TYR A 75 -7.58 -22.18 -2.75
N ARG A 76 -8.53 -23.08 -3.02
CA ARG A 76 -8.92 -23.42 -4.39
C ARG A 76 -10.40 -23.10 -4.56
N GLY A 77 -10.73 -22.47 -5.68
CA GLY A 77 -12.10 -22.12 -6.04
C GLY A 77 -12.43 -22.57 -7.46
N ASN A 78 -13.71 -22.49 -7.80
CA ASN A 78 -14.20 -22.82 -9.13
C ASN A 78 -15.38 -21.91 -9.48
N LEU A 79 -15.32 -21.27 -10.65
CA LEU A 79 -16.33 -20.31 -11.10
C LEU A 79 -17.47 -20.97 -11.90
N ARG A 80 -17.43 -22.28 -12.16
CA ARG A 80 -18.42 -22.97 -12.99
C ARG A 80 -19.82 -22.85 -12.43
N ALA A 81 -20.04 -22.98 -11.13
CA ALA A 81 -21.37 -22.84 -10.54
C ALA A 81 -21.81 -21.37 -10.39
N MET A 82 -20.88 -20.43 -10.53
CA MET A 82 -21.09 -19.01 -10.25
C MET A 82 -21.81 -18.31 -11.39
N LYS A 83 -22.42 -17.17 -11.06
CA LYS A 83 -23.12 -16.30 -12.00
C LYS A 83 -22.52 -14.89 -11.91
N PRO A 84 -22.67 -14.07 -12.95
CA PRO A 84 -22.40 -12.65 -12.81
C PRO A 84 -23.28 -12.04 -11.74
N ASP A 85 -22.67 -11.25 -10.86
CA ASP A 85 -23.43 -10.47 -9.91
C ASP A 85 -23.97 -9.20 -10.58
N ASP A 86 -25.28 -9.21 -10.85
CA ASP A 86 -26.00 -8.11 -11.48
C ASP A 86 -25.93 -6.81 -10.63
N ALA A 87 -25.69 -6.91 -9.32
CA ALA A 87 -25.62 -5.76 -8.42
C ALA A 87 -24.26 -5.04 -8.47
N THR A 88 -23.17 -5.78 -8.64
CA THR A 88 -21.81 -5.22 -8.70
C THR A 88 -21.33 -4.96 -10.12
N GLY A 89 -21.96 -5.56 -11.13
CA GLY A 89 -21.53 -5.48 -12.51
C GLY A 89 -20.26 -6.30 -12.78
N GLY A 90 -19.99 -7.30 -11.94
CA GLY A 90 -18.79 -8.12 -11.95
C GLY A 90 -17.59 -7.46 -11.26
N VAL A 91 -16.60 -8.27 -10.90
CA VAL A 91 -15.34 -7.77 -10.31
C VAL A 91 -14.71 -6.71 -11.21
N CYS A 92 -14.35 -5.56 -10.63
CA CYS A 92 -13.76 -4.42 -11.33
C CYS A 92 -14.66 -3.80 -12.41
N GLY A 93 -15.99 -3.97 -12.30
CA GLY A 93 -16.96 -3.54 -13.32
C GLY A 93 -16.81 -4.25 -14.66
N GLY A 94 -16.10 -5.38 -14.67
CA GLY A 94 -15.73 -6.10 -15.88
C GLY A 94 -16.76 -7.11 -16.36
N GLY A 95 -17.84 -7.34 -15.59
CA GLY A 95 -18.79 -8.43 -15.79
C GLY A 95 -18.18 -9.82 -15.57
N GLY A 96 -18.96 -10.86 -15.90
CA GLY A 96 -18.54 -12.27 -15.77
C GLY A 96 -18.89 -12.86 -14.41
N ALA A 97 -18.64 -14.15 -14.20
CA ALA A 97 -19.05 -14.82 -12.97
C ALA A 97 -18.13 -14.51 -11.79
N ASP A 98 -18.74 -14.32 -10.61
CA ASP A 98 -18.04 -13.89 -9.40
C ASP A 98 -18.18 -14.91 -8.28
N GLY A 99 -17.08 -15.18 -7.57
CA GLY A 99 -17.06 -15.94 -6.33
C GLY A 99 -16.63 -15.06 -5.17
N PHE A 100 -17.24 -15.25 -4.00
CA PHE A 100 -17.05 -14.37 -2.84
C PHE A 100 -16.46 -15.07 -1.62
N LEU A 101 -15.53 -14.40 -0.95
CA LEU A 101 -14.91 -14.81 0.31
C LEU A 101 -14.86 -13.61 1.27
N ARG A 102 -14.79 -13.87 2.58
CA ARG A 102 -14.52 -12.86 3.61
C ARG A 102 -13.12 -13.12 4.16
N VAL A 103 -12.19 -12.20 3.94
CA VAL A 103 -10.82 -12.32 4.43
C VAL A 103 -10.71 -11.63 5.78
N GLU A 104 -10.39 -12.40 6.81
CA GLU A 104 -10.08 -11.91 8.14
C GLU A 104 -8.60 -11.54 8.26
N VAL A 105 -8.35 -10.37 8.85
CA VAL A 105 -7.03 -9.88 9.22
C VAL A 105 -6.92 -9.92 10.75
N PRO A 106 -6.40 -11.02 11.35
CA PRO A 106 -6.51 -11.25 12.80
C PRO A 106 -5.61 -10.30 13.63
N VAL A 107 -4.54 -9.79 13.03
CA VAL A 107 -3.58 -8.86 13.66
C VAL A 107 -3.25 -7.75 12.67
N ARG A 108 -2.72 -6.62 13.15
CA ARG A 108 -2.29 -5.52 12.27
C ARG A 108 -1.32 -6.02 11.19
N ALA A 109 -1.67 -5.89 9.91
CA ALA A 109 -0.92 -6.51 8.83
C ALA A 109 -1.13 -5.82 7.47
N ASP A 110 -0.16 -5.98 6.58
CA ASP A 110 -0.38 -5.86 5.14
C ASP A 110 -1.04 -7.15 4.63
N LEU A 111 -2.03 -6.98 3.75
CA LEU A 111 -2.74 -8.04 3.07
C LEU A 111 -2.33 -8.08 1.60
N ARG A 112 -1.94 -9.27 1.14
CA ARG A 112 -1.67 -9.55 -0.27
C ARG A 112 -2.49 -10.74 -0.71
N VAL A 113 -3.24 -10.58 -1.80
CA VAL A 113 -4.05 -11.65 -2.40
C VAL A 113 -3.58 -11.89 -3.82
N ALA A 114 -3.11 -13.10 -4.10
CA ALA A 114 -2.75 -13.53 -5.44
C ALA A 114 -3.69 -14.63 -5.93
N ALA A 115 -4.06 -14.62 -7.20
CA ALA A 115 -4.93 -15.62 -7.79
C ALA A 115 -4.39 -16.10 -9.15
N ARG A 116 -4.58 -17.37 -9.45
CA ARG A 116 -4.18 -17.99 -10.72
C ARG A 116 -5.27 -18.93 -11.22
N GLY A 117 -5.83 -18.65 -12.39
CA GLY A 117 -6.82 -19.48 -13.06
C GLY A 117 -6.18 -20.58 -13.92
N VAL A 118 -6.92 -21.66 -14.17
CA VAL A 118 -6.52 -22.72 -15.09
C VAL A 118 -6.76 -22.26 -16.53
N GLY A 119 -5.80 -21.52 -17.08
CA GLY A 119 -5.88 -21.00 -18.45
C GLY A 119 -6.64 -19.67 -18.58
N PHE A 120 -6.86 -18.96 -17.48
CA PHE A 120 -7.38 -17.59 -17.46
C PHE A 120 -6.71 -16.76 -16.37
N VAL A 121 -6.81 -15.43 -16.47
CA VAL A 121 -6.33 -14.49 -15.46
C VAL A 121 -7.51 -14.05 -14.59
N PRO A 122 -7.54 -14.39 -13.29
CA PRO A 122 -8.60 -13.94 -12.39
C PRO A 122 -8.50 -12.43 -12.13
N ARG A 123 -9.66 -11.80 -11.97
CA ARG A 123 -9.81 -10.41 -11.49
C ARG A 123 -10.10 -10.44 -10.00
N LEU A 124 -9.60 -9.46 -9.25
CA LEU A 124 -9.79 -9.38 -7.80
C LEU A 124 -10.32 -8.00 -7.41
N SER A 125 -11.27 -7.95 -6.48
CA SER A 125 -11.62 -6.70 -5.82
C SER A 125 -11.97 -6.90 -4.35
N PHE A 126 -11.76 -5.85 -3.57
CA PHE A 126 -12.27 -5.73 -2.21
C PHE A 126 -13.53 -4.88 -2.21
N ALA A 127 -14.65 -5.48 -1.85
CA ALA A 127 -15.92 -4.80 -1.74
C ALA A 127 -16.17 -4.29 -0.30
N PRO A 128 -16.91 -3.18 -0.16
CA PRO A 128 -17.43 -2.73 1.13
C PRO A 128 -18.41 -3.76 1.73
N ASP A 129 -18.73 -3.58 3.02
CA ASP A 129 -19.54 -4.52 3.78
C ASP A 129 -20.96 -4.75 3.25
N ASP A 130 -21.47 -3.81 2.46
CA ASP A 130 -22.83 -3.80 1.92
C ASP A 130 -22.98 -4.55 0.60
N CYS A 131 -21.88 -5.05 0.01
CA CYS A 131 -21.88 -5.75 -1.29
C CYS A 131 -22.54 -4.93 -2.43
N LEU A 132 -22.57 -3.59 -2.32
CA LEU A 132 -23.16 -2.75 -3.33
C LEU A 132 -22.12 -2.36 -4.38
N GLY A 133 -22.46 -2.56 -5.66
CA GLY A 133 -21.64 -2.16 -6.80
C GLY A 133 -21.25 -0.69 -6.80
N GLY A 134 -20.13 -0.38 -7.45
CA GLY A 134 -19.73 1.00 -7.78
C GLY A 134 -18.83 1.71 -6.77
N ARG A 135 -18.42 1.07 -5.65
CA ARG A 135 -17.42 1.61 -4.71
C ARG A 135 -16.52 0.52 -4.12
N GLU A 136 -15.74 -0.13 -4.98
CA GLU A 136 -14.70 -1.06 -4.52
C GLU A 136 -13.62 -0.30 -3.72
N ILE A 137 -13.13 -0.91 -2.64
CA ILE A 137 -12.02 -0.38 -1.83
C ILE A 137 -10.73 -0.43 -2.65
N ALA A 138 -10.52 -1.54 -3.35
CA ALA A 138 -9.44 -1.74 -4.30
C ALA A 138 -9.88 -2.77 -5.33
N CYS A 139 -9.35 -2.65 -6.54
CA CYS A 139 -9.64 -3.55 -7.65
C CYS A 139 -8.36 -3.73 -8.48
N ALA A 140 -8.16 -4.95 -8.97
CA ALA A 140 -7.12 -5.28 -9.92
C ALA A 140 -7.67 -6.22 -11.00
N ALA A 141 -7.42 -5.86 -12.26
CA ALA A 141 -7.78 -6.69 -13.41
C ALA A 141 -6.91 -7.96 -13.52
N ASP A 142 -5.82 -8.00 -12.76
CA ASP A 142 -4.88 -9.10 -12.61
C ASP A 142 -4.32 -9.15 -11.17
N ALA A 143 -3.84 -10.32 -10.75
CA ALA A 143 -3.24 -10.52 -9.44
C ALA A 143 -1.74 -10.11 -9.41
N PRO A 144 -1.19 -9.65 -8.26
CA PRO A 144 -1.81 -9.60 -6.93
C PRO A 144 -2.56 -8.29 -6.62
N LEU A 145 -3.48 -8.37 -5.67
CA LEU A 145 -4.15 -7.23 -5.03
C LEU A 145 -3.58 -7.02 -3.61
N GLU A 146 -3.20 -5.79 -3.25
CA GLU A 146 -2.54 -5.49 -1.98
C GLU A 146 -3.23 -4.34 -1.22
N LEU A 147 -3.39 -4.50 0.09
CA LEU A 147 -3.81 -3.47 1.03
C LEU A 147 -2.81 -3.41 2.18
N ARG A 148 -2.43 -2.20 2.61
CA ARG A 148 -1.39 -2.02 3.63
C ARG A 148 -1.96 -1.56 4.95
N ASP A 149 -1.29 -1.96 6.01
CA ASP A 149 -1.50 -1.49 7.38
C ASP A 149 -2.95 -1.58 7.87
N LEU A 150 -3.59 -2.72 7.60
CA LEU A 150 -4.93 -3.01 8.06
C LEU A 150 -4.94 -3.25 9.57
N ALA A 151 -5.93 -2.73 10.27
CA ALA A 151 -6.10 -2.98 11.69
C ALA A 151 -6.41 -4.46 11.97
N GLY A 152 -5.96 -4.98 13.12
CA GLY A 152 -6.38 -6.30 13.58
C GLY A 152 -7.90 -6.37 13.80
N GLY A 153 -8.51 -7.49 13.41
CA GLY A 153 -9.96 -7.68 13.40
C GLY A 153 -10.67 -7.12 12.15
N THR A 154 -9.93 -6.56 11.19
CA THR A 154 -10.52 -6.13 9.91
C THR A 154 -11.03 -7.35 9.15
N VAL A 155 -12.24 -7.26 8.61
CA VAL A 155 -12.79 -8.27 7.71
C VAL A 155 -13.13 -7.60 6.38
N LEU A 156 -12.58 -8.12 5.28
CA LEU A 156 -12.78 -7.60 3.94
C LEU A 156 -13.54 -8.61 3.10
N ARG A 157 -14.45 -8.15 2.23
CA ARG A 157 -15.09 -9.03 1.24
C ARG A 157 -14.23 -9.04 -0.01
N LEU A 158 -13.70 -10.21 -0.34
CA LEU A 158 -12.96 -10.47 -1.56
C LEU A 158 -13.92 -11.03 -2.61
N ALA A 159 -13.96 -10.39 -3.77
CA ALA A 159 -14.59 -10.93 -4.95
C ALA A 159 -13.51 -11.42 -5.93
N VAL A 160 -13.71 -12.62 -6.47
CA VAL A 160 -12.86 -13.23 -7.49
C VAL A 160 -13.70 -13.41 -8.75
N GLY A 161 -13.30 -12.74 -9.83
CA GLY A 161 -14.04 -12.72 -11.08
C GLY A 161 -13.21 -13.20 -12.26
N ILE A 162 -13.87 -13.28 -13.40
CA ILE A 162 -13.29 -13.67 -14.69
C ILE A 162 -13.90 -12.80 -15.78
N ASP A 163 -13.15 -12.53 -16.85
CA ASP A 163 -13.70 -11.85 -18.01
C ASP A 163 -14.95 -12.58 -18.58
N PRO A 164 -16.05 -11.86 -18.90
CA PRO A 164 -17.31 -12.48 -19.33
C PRO A 164 -17.18 -13.26 -20.65
N THR A 165 -16.31 -12.82 -21.57
CA THR A 165 -16.10 -13.51 -22.84
C THR A 165 -15.36 -14.82 -22.61
N VAL A 166 -14.28 -14.77 -21.83
CA VAL A 166 -13.50 -15.95 -21.42
C VAL A 166 -14.37 -16.93 -20.63
N PHE A 167 -15.19 -16.44 -19.70
CA PHE A 167 -16.10 -17.27 -18.94
C PHE A 167 -17.07 -18.02 -19.84
N SER A 168 -17.71 -17.31 -20.77
CA SER A 168 -18.69 -17.89 -21.70
C SER A 168 -18.07 -19.00 -22.56
N ASP A 169 -16.83 -18.81 -23.01
CA ASP A 169 -16.10 -19.79 -23.81
C ASP A 169 -15.69 -21.03 -22.99
N LEU A 170 -15.19 -20.83 -21.77
CA LEU A 170 -14.75 -21.94 -20.92
C LEU A 170 -15.93 -22.72 -20.33
N LYS A 171 -17.06 -22.05 -20.06
CA LYS A 171 -18.28 -22.66 -19.51
C LYS A 171 -18.93 -23.65 -20.48
N GLN A 172 -18.78 -23.45 -21.79
CA GLN A 172 -19.27 -24.37 -22.83
C GLN A 172 -18.49 -25.70 -22.88
N LYS A 173 -17.26 -25.72 -22.37
CA LYS A 173 -16.46 -26.94 -22.29
C LYS A 173 -16.97 -27.81 -21.14
N PRO A 174 -17.20 -29.12 -21.34
CA PRO A 174 -17.55 -30.01 -20.25
C PRO A 174 -16.42 -30.00 -19.20
N ALA A 175 -16.80 -30.18 -17.93
CA ALA A 175 -15.80 -30.38 -16.88
C ALA A 175 -15.03 -31.67 -17.20
N PRO A 176 -13.68 -31.64 -17.25
CA PRO A 176 -12.90 -32.85 -17.46
C PRO A 176 -13.09 -33.81 -16.29
N GLU A 177 -13.04 -35.12 -16.55
CA GLU A 177 -13.07 -36.15 -15.48
C GLU A 177 -11.70 -36.29 -14.80
N ASP A 178 -10.62 -36.19 -15.56
CA ASP A 178 -9.25 -36.46 -15.10
C ASP A 178 -8.36 -35.19 -14.97
N ASP A 179 -8.79 -34.05 -15.54
CA ASP A 179 -8.04 -32.79 -15.56
C ASP A 179 -8.73 -31.71 -14.72
N PRO A 180 -7.97 -30.72 -14.20
CA PRO A 180 -8.57 -29.60 -13.49
C PRO A 180 -9.52 -28.82 -14.40
N ASP A 181 -10.71 -28.53 -13.87
CA ASP A 181 -11.71 -27.74 -14.59
C ASP A 181 -11.12 -26.39 -15.00
N PRO A 182 -11.27 -25.95 -16.29
CA PRO A 182 -10.73 -24.69 -16.78
C PRO A 182 -11.28 -23.44 -16.07
N LEU A 183 -12.37 -23.56 -15.31
CA LEU A 183 -12.90 -22.49 -14.46
C LEU A 183 -12.42 -22.57 -13.00
N SER A 184 -11.48 -23.48 -12.71
CA SER A 184 -10.81 -23.55 -11.40
C SER A 184 -9.73 -22.49 -11.28
N PHE A 185 -9.48 -22.06 -10.04
CA PHE A 185 -8.39 -21.16 -9.72
C PHE A 185 -7.80 -21.50 -8.35
N ASP A 186 -6.51 -21.20 -8.19
CA ASP A 186 -5.83 -21.20 -6.90
C ASP A 186 -5.71 -19.74 -6.40
N LEU A 187 -5.91 -19.55 -5.11
CA LEU A 187 -5.87 -18.27 -4.40
C LEU A 187 -4.86 -18.36 -3.26
N GLU A 188 -3.97 -17.39 -3.14
CA GLU A 188 -3.00 -17.28 -2.06
C GLU A 188 -3.22 -15.97 -1.31
N ILE A 189 -3.60 -16.09 -0.03
CA ILE A 189 -3.81 -14.97 0.88
C ILE A 189 -2.60 -14.90 1.80
N GLY A 190 -1.74 -13.91 1.57
CA GLY A 190 -0.58 -13.61 2.39
C GLY A 190 -0.87 -12.46 3.36
N LEU A 191 -0.38 -12.60 4.59
CA LEU A 191 -0.36 -11.53 5.59
C LEU A 191 1.07 -11.26 6.01
N THR A 192 1.47 -9.99 6.02
CA THR A 192 2.74 -9.55 6.61
C THR A 192 2.43 -8.68 7.80
N ARG A 193 2.76 -9.16 9.00
CA ARG A 193 2.48 -8.43 10.24
C ARG A 193 3.16 -7.05 10.21
N VAL A 194 2.46 -6.04 10.71
CA VAL A 194 3.00 -4.71 10.98
C VAL A 194 3.32 -4.60 12.46
N LEU A 195 4.58 -4.35 12.77
CA LEU A 195 5.14 -4.31 14.12
C LEU A 195 5.18 -2.87 14.64
N ASP A 196 4.70 -2.66 15.86
CA ASP A 196 4.73 -1.35 16.51
C ASP A 196 6.15 -1.01 17.01
N ALA A 197 6.38 0.26 17.36
CA ALA A 197 7.64 0.70 17.95
C ALA A 197 7.97 -0.10 19.23
N GLY A 198 9.22 -0.56 19.32
CA GLY A 198 9.75 -1.39 20.40
C GLY A 198 9.57 -2.90 20.19
N GLU A 199 8.82 -3.34 19.18
CA GLU A 199 8.69 -4.77 18.90
C GLU A 199 9.92 -5.33 18.16
N VAL A 200 10.32 -6.56 18.52
CA VAL A 200 11.43 -7.28 17.86
C VAL A 200 11.06 -7.59 16.41
N CYS A 201 11.90 -7.15 15.47
CA CYS A 201 11.66 -7.20 14.03
C CYS A 201 12.46 -8.29 13.30
N GLU A 202 13.37 -8.98 14.00
CA GLU A 202 14.08 -10.14 13.44
C GLU A 202 13.64 -11.48 14.06
N PRO A 203 13.63 -12.58 13.27
CA PRO A 203 13.87 -12.62 11.82
C PRO A 203 12.74 -11.96 11.02
N ALA A 204 12.98 -11.66 9.73
CA ALA A 204 12.02 -10.99 8.85
C ALA A 204 10.63 -11.66 8.76
N SER A 205 10.53 -12.96 9.09
CA SER A 205 9.25 -13.67 9.20
C SER A 205 8.34 -13.14 10.31
N ARG A 206 8.85 -12.33 11.25
CA ARG A 206 8.04 -11.63 12.26
C ARG A 206 7.15 -10.54 11.68
N GLY A 207 7.53 -9.97 10.53
CA GLY A 207 6.81 -8.88 9.88
C GLY A 207 7.73 -7.72 9.50
N ARG A 208 7.12 -6.59 9.17
CA ARG A 208 7.81 -5.31 8.95
C ARG A 208 7.46 -4.31 10.03
N CYS A 209 8.37 -3.38 10.28
CA CYS A 209 8.10 -2.26 11.16
C CYS A 209 7.01 -1.34 10.60
N VAL A 210 6.22 -0.72 11.48
CA VAL A 210 5.24 0.31 11.12
C VAL A 210 5.95 1.50 10.45
N ALA A 211 5.24 2.20 9.58
CA ALA A 211 5.72 3.48 9.05
C ALA A 211 6.16 4.39 10.20
N GLY A 212 7.30 5.06 10.04
CA GLY A 212 7.93 5.83 11.12
C GLY A 212 8.91 5.09 12.03
N THR A 213 9.19 3.82 11.74
CA THR A 213 10.12 3.01 12.52
C THR A 213 10.98 2.15 11.60
N LEU A 214 12.23 1.90 12.03
CA LEU A 214 13.17 1.02 11.32
C LEU A 214 13.62 -0.13 12.22
N CYS A 215 13.84 -1.30 11.63
CA CYS A 215 14.41 -2.43 12.36
C CYS A 215 15.88 -2.15 12.70
N MET A 216 16.17 -1.87 13.97
CA MET A 216 17.50 -1.44 14.40
C MET A 216 17.93 -2.12 15.71
N THR A 217 19.23 -2.38 15.83
CA THR A 217 19.86 -2.79 17.09
C THR A 217 20.16 -1.56 17.93
N SER A 218 19.50 -1.44 19.09
CA SER A 218 19.70 -0.29 20.00
C SER A 218 21.01 -0.37 20.78
N ALA A 219 21.44 -1.58 21.16
CA ALA A 219 22.71 -1.82 21.85
C ALA A 219 23.33 -3.18 21.47
N PRO A 220 24.67 -3.34 21.60
CA PRO A 220 25.33 -4.61 21.33
C PRO A 220 24.74 -5.74 22.19
N GLY A 221 24.28 -6.82 21.53
CA GLY A 221 23.70 -7.99 22.20
C GLY A 221 22.18 -7.94 22.39
N GLU A 222 21.52 -6.84 22.03
CA GLU A 222 20.05 -6.76 21.99
C GLU A 222 19.51 -7.21 20.63
N PRO A 223 18.33 -7.88 20.58
CA PRO A 223 17.69 -8.20 19.30
C PRO A 223 17.24 -6.91 18.60
N PRO A 224 17.34 -6.83 17.26
CA PRO A 224 16.82 -5.69 16.51
C PRO A 224 15.33 -5.50 16.77
N ALA A 225 14.93 -4.26 17.02
CA ALA A 225 13.56 -3.86 17.29
C ALA A 225 13.16 -2.65 16.44
N CYS A 226 11.86 -2.51 16.18
CA CYS A 226 11.31 -1.37 15.48
C CYS A 226 11.55 -0.10 16.28
N THR A 227 12.56 0.67 15.89
CA THR A 227 13.00 1.85 16.61
C THR A 227 12.37 3.05 15.95
N THR A 228 11.68 3.87 16.74
CA THR A 228 11.14 5.15 16.26
C THR A 228 12.28 5.99 15.73
N LEU A 229 12.17 6.37 14.47
CA LEU A 229 13.11 7.31 13.90
C LEU A 229 12.78 8.70 14.45
N PRO A 230 13.77 9.47 14.95
CA PRO A 230 13.54 10.71 15.69
C PRO A 230 12.86 11.83 14.88
N ALA A 231 12.65 11.63 13.60
CA ALA A 231 11.60 12.26 12.83
C ALA A 231 11.21 11.24 11.77
N ASP A 232 9.93 10.96 11.56
CA ASP A 232 9.43 10.26 10.37
C ASP A 232 7.92 10.51 10.24
N THR A 233 7.50 11.51 9.46
CA THR A 233 6.13 11.46 8.93
C THR A 233 6.01 12.45 7.77
N CYS A 234 5.11 12.12 6.87
CA CYS A 234 4.33 13.06 6.06
C CYS A 234 3.86 14.33 6.82
N SER A 235 3.67 14.24 8.14
CA SER A 235 3.17 15.32 8.99
C SER A 235 4.27 16.28 9.49
N THR A 236 5.54 15.84 9.48
CA THR A 236 6.70 16.63 9.90
C THR A 236 7.70 16.86 8.78
N ALA A 237 7.35 16.50 7.54
CA ALA A 237 8.19 16.66 6.36
C ALA A 237 8.73 18.09 6.24
N LEU A 238 10.01 18.22 5.88
CA LEU A 238 10.64 19.53 5.74
C LEU A 238 10.02 20.25 4.54
N ARG A 239 9.28 21.34 4.84
CA ARG A 239 8.83 22.31 3.83
C ARG A 239 10.05 22.88 3.11
N THR A 240 10.15 22.58 1.82
CA THR A 240 11.30 22.97 1.00
C THR A 240 10.85 23.82 -0.18
N PRO A 241 11.17 25.12 -0.18
CA PRO A 241 10.84 25.98 -1.30
C PRO A 241 11.68 25.63 -2.52
N VAL A 242 11.02 25.38 -3.65
CA VAL A 242 11.69 25.21 -4.93
C VAL A 242 11.88 26.58 -5.57
N VAL A 243 13.11 27.09 -5.55
CA VAL A 243 13.47 28.39 -6.13
C VAL A 243 14.24 28.16 -7.42
N LEU A 244 13.55 28.32 -8.55
CA LEU A 244 14.15 28.18 -9.88
C LEU A 244 14.85 29.49 -10.30
N GLY A 245 16.05 29.36 -10.87
CA GLY A 245 16.74 30.47 -11.54
C GLY A 245 16.14 30.79 -12.90
N ASP A 246 16.71 31.79 -13.60
CA ASP A 246 16.21 32.27 -14.89
C ASP A 246 16.18 31.20 -15.99
N ALA A 247 17.09 30.21 -15.91
CA ALA A 247 17.12 29.06 -16.81
C ALA A 247 16.04 28.01 -16.52
N GLY A 248 15.23 28.19 -15.47
CA GLY A 248 14.27 27.20 -15.00
C GLY A 248 14.94 26.01 -14.28
N GLU A 249 16.11 26.22 -13.71
CA GLU A 249 16.90 25.20 -13.00
C GLU A 249 17.06 25.55 -11.52
N ALA A 250 17.15 24.53 -10.67
CA ALA A 250 17.46 24.65 -9.25
C ALA A 250 18.28 23.45 -8.77
N ALA A 251 18.91 23.63 -7.62
CA ALA A 251 19.64 22.57 -6.93
C ALA A 251 19.11 22.45 -5.50
N LEU A 252 18.89 21.22 -5.06
CA LEU A 252 18.52 20.90 -3.70
C LEU A 252 19.61 20.03 -3.08
N VAL A 253 20.17 20.47 -1.96
CA VAL A 253 21.20 19.71 -1.25
C VAL A 253 20.53 18.78 -0.25
N VAL A 254 20.87 17.50 -0.34
CA VAL A 254 20.52 16.48 0.63
C VAL A 254 21.77 16.17 1.44
N ASP A 255 21.69 16.36 2.75
CA ASP A 255 22.74 15.99 3.69
C ASP A 255 22.34 14.68 4.41
N PRO A 256 23.00 13.55 4.09
CA PRO A 256 22.74 12.27 4.75
C PRO A 256 22.93 12.29 6.27
N ALA A 257 23.75 13.22 6.78
CA ALA A 257 24.01 13.35 8.22
C ALA A 257 22.85 14.00 9.00
N LEU A 258 21.93 14.67 8.31
CA LEU A 258 20.69 15.12 8.93
C LEU A 258 19.79 13.91 9.23
N PRO A 259 18.98 13.96 10.31
CA PRO A 259 18.05 12.88 10.62
C PRO A 259 17.20 12.55 9.39
N GLN A 260 17.28 11.29 8.96
CA GLN A 260 16.44 10.76 7.90
C GLN A 260 15.05 10.50 8.47
N THR A 261 14.06 10.83 7.65
CA THR A 261 12.72 11.14 8.09
C THR A 261 11.63 10.27 7.48
N ASP A 262 11.96 9.12 6.88
CA ASP A 262 11.02 8.01 6.76
C ASP A 262 11.68 6.68 6.39
N ALA A 263 10.86 5.63 6.38
CA ALA A 263 11.13 4.38 5.69
C ALA A 263 9.86 3.93 4.94
N HIS A 264 9.61 4.50 3.76
CA HIS A 264 8.47 4.09 2.92
C HIS A 264 8.85 3.01 1.90
N ALA A 265 7.85 2.25 1.49
CA ALA A 265 7.91 1.44 0.29
C ALA A 265 7.33 2.19 -0.90
N HIS A 266 7.97 2.06 -2.07
CA HIS A 266 7.54 2.69 -3.32
C HIS A 266 7.36 1.65 -4.43
N SER A 267 6.68 1.98 -5.52
CA SER A 267 6.39 1.00 -6.58
C SER A 267 7.65 0.49 -7.30
N CYS A 268 8.71 1.30 -7.33
CA CYS A 268 9.96 0.97 -8.01
C CYS A 268 11.08 0.47 -7.08
N GLY A 269 10.87 0.41 -5.76
CA GLY A 269 11.93 0.17 -4.78
C GLY A 269 11.51 0.54 -3.34
N GLY A 270 12.44 0.91 -2.47
CA GLY A 270 12.09 1.30 -1.10
C GLY A 270 11.87 0.11 -0.18
N ALA A 271 12.85 -0.78 -0.01
CA ALA A 271 12.73 -1.92 0.91
C ALA A 271 12.66 -1.52 2.42
N GLY A 272 12.04 -0.38 2.75
CA GLY A 272 12.08 0.25 4.06
C GLY A 272 13.45 0.84 4.38
N LEU A 273 14.24 1.23 3.37
CA LEU A 273 15.49 1.95 3.58
C LEU A 273 15.19 3.36 4.09
N ARG A 274 16.16 3.97 4.77
CA ARG A 274 16.02 5.34 5.29
C ARG A 274 15.81 6.32 4.14
N GLU A 275 14.87 7.24 4.30
CA GLU A 275 14.52 8.23 3.30
C GLU A 275 14.56 9.64 3.88
N ARG A 276 14.88 10.61 3.02
CA ARG A 276 14.59 12.01 3.29
C ARG A 276 13.21 12.36 2.72
N VAL A 277 12.32 12.89 3.54
CA VAL A 277 11.00 13.37 3.09
C VAL A 277 10.96 14.89 3.04
N LEU A 278 10.72 15.41 1.86
CA LEU A 278 10.65 16.84 1.58
C LEU A 278 9.26 17.19 1.06
N GLN A 279 8.58 18.15 1.68
CA GLN A 279 7.34 18.69 1.14
C GLN A 279 7.69 19.89 0.26
N LEU A 280 7.52 19.74 -1.05
CA LEU A 280 7.96 20.72 -2.04
C LEU A 280 6.93 21.86 -2.17
N ASP A 281 7.34 23.08 -1.84
CA ASP A 281 6.55 24.27 -2.17
C ASP A 281 6.83 24.64 -3.63
N LEU A 282 5.85 24.34 -4.50
CA LEU A 282 6.01 24.46 -5.95
C LEU A 282 6.16 25.92 -6.41
N PRO A 283 7.07 26.20 -7.37
CA PRO A 283 7.26 27.54 -7.91
C PRO A 283 6.09 27.95 -8.80
N ALA A 284 5.92 29.25 -9.00
CA ALA A 284 5.02 29.74 -10.05
C ALA A 284 5.62 29.41 -11.42
N VAL A 285 4.90 28.65 -12.25
CA VAL A 285 5.37 28.19 -13.56
C VAL A 285 4.28 28.32 -14.63
N PRO A 286 4.65 28.40 -15.93
CA PRO A 286 3.69 28.30 -17.03
C PRO A 286 2.92 26.96 -17.02
N PRO A 287 1.70 26.90 -17.56
CA PRO A 287 0.82 25.74 -17.47
C PRO A 287 1.29 24.49 -18.25
N ALA A 288 2.22 24.64 -19.19
CA ALA A 288 2.76 23.56 -20.02
C ALA A 288 4.16 23.11 -19.56
N ARG A 289 4.44 23.17 -18.25
CA ARG A 289 5.73 22.80 -17.66
C ARG A 289 5.57 21.77 -16.54
N ALA A 290 6.44 20.78 -16.57
CA ALA A 290 6.64 19.80 -15.50
C ALA A 290 7.97 20.06 -14.78
N LEU A 291 8.12 19.51 -13.57
CA LEU A 291 9.36 19.58 -12.78
C LEU A 291 10.05 18.23 -12.89
N GLU A 292 11.19 18.20 -13.54
CA GLU A 292 12.09 17.06 -13.53
C GLU A 292 13.04 17.17 -12.34
N ILE A 293 13.19 16.07 -11.59
CA ILE A 293 14.13 15.95 -10.48
C ILE A 293 15.04 14.76 -10.77
N THR A 294 16.35 15.00 -10.70
CA THR A 294 17.37 13.99 -11.01
C THR A 294 18.44 13.95 -9.92
N VAL A 295 19.00 12.76 -9.72
CA VAL A 295 20.17 12.55 -8.87
C VAL A 295 21.17 11.67 -9.62
N SER A 296 22.44 12.08 -9.64
CA SER A 296 23.50 11.37 -10.36
C SER A 296 24.06 10.18 -9.58
N ARG A 297 23.81 10.12 -8.26
CA ARG A 297 24.18 9.00 -7.40
C ARG A 297 23.38 7.75 -7.79
N PRO A 298 24.04 6.67 -8.27
CA PRO A 298 23.36 5.49 -8.81
C PRO A 298 22.78 4.57 -7.74
N ASP A 299 23.02 4.87 -6.46
CA ASP A 299 22.59 4.17 -5.25
C ASP A 299 21.48 4.93 -4.49
N VAL A 300 21.01 6.06 -5.03
CA VAL A 300 19.95 6.89 -4.45
C VAL A 300 18.68 6.76 -5.28
N GLY A 301 17.58 6.37 -4.63
CA GLY A 301 16.24 6.31 -5.23
C GLY A 301 15.46 7.60 -5.05
N LEU A 302 14.47 7.84 -5.92
CA LEU A 302 13.55 8.97 -5.83
C LEU A 302 12.10 8.49 -5.98
N ALA A 303 11.20 9.00 -5.16
CA ALA A 303 9.76 8.81 -5.35
C ALA A 303 8.98 10.10 -5.06
N VAL A 304 7.81 10.26 -5.68
CA VAL A 304 6.95 11.43 -5.52
C VAL A 304 5.52 10.98 -5.22
N ARG A 305 4.94 11.57 -4.18
CA ARG A 305 3.52 11.38 -3.82
C ARG A 305 2.76 12.70 -3.81
N THR A 306 1.52 12.66 -4.30
CA THR A 306 0.61 13.81 -4.39
C THR A 306 -0.81 13.32 -4.73
N PRO A 307 -1.87 13.86 -4.10
CA PRO A 307 -1.89 15.09 -3.30
C PRO A 307 -1.43 14.92 -1.85
N GLY A 308 -1.46 13.70 -1.32
CA GLY A 308 -0.97 13.38 0.00
C GLY A 308 0.36 12.64 -0.04
N CYS A 309 0.61 11.89 1.01
CA CYS A 309 1.85 11.18 1.26
C CYS A 309 1.60 9.67 1.40
N LEU A 310 0.36 9.21 1.17
CA LEU A 310 0.00 7.80 1.17
C LEU A 310 0.63 7.09 -0.03
N ALA A 311 0.95 5.80 0.10
CA ALA A 311 1.49 5.02 -1.01
C ALA A 311 0.60 5.05 -2.26
N THR A 312 -0.72 5.12 -2.09
CA THR A 312 -1.70 5.25 -3.19
C THR A 312 -1.62 6.60 -3.92
N ASP A 313 -0.99 7.61 -3.32
CA ASP A 313 -0.78 8.93 -3.93
C ASP A 313 0.53 8.98 -4.74
N GLU A 314 1.24 7.87 -4.91
CA GLU A 314 2.47 7.83 -5.70
C GLU A 314 2.19 8.12 -7.18
N VAL A 315 2.92 9.09 -7.73
CA VAL A 315 2.78 9.51 -9.13
C VAL A 315 4.05 9.29 -9.95
N ALA A 316 5.19 9.10 -9.29
CA ALA A 316 6.46 8.84 -9.95
C ALA A 316 7.42 8.12 -8.99
N CYS A 317 8.23 7.21 -9.52
CA CYS A 317 9.26 6.49 -8.79
C CYS A 317 10.42 6.14 -9.73
N ALA A 318 11.65 6.24 -9.25
CA ALA A 318 12.86 5.75 -9.91
C ALA A 318 13.83 5.14 -8.88
N ALA A 319 14.21 3.87 -9.10
CA ALA A 319 15.10 3.13 -8.21
C ALA A 319 16.55 3.59 -8.35
N GLY A 320 17.28 3.63 -7.23
CA GLY A 320 18.72 3.86 -7.20
C GLY A 320 19.51 2.57 -7.36
N ILE A 321 19.36 1.86 -8.48
CA ILE A 321 20.07 0.60 -8.73
C ILE A 321 20.88 0.70 -10.02
N GLY A 322 22.11 1.19 -9.91
CA GLY A 322 23.10 1.17 -10.99
C GLY A 322 22.91 2.22 -12.08
N ALA A 323 21.96 3.13 -11.91
CA ALA A 323 21.73 4.26 -12.83
C ALA A 323 21.22 5.50 -12.07
N PRO A 324 21.45 6.72 -12.58
CA PRO A 324 20.86 7.94 -12.05
C PRO A 324 19.33 7.85 -11.97
N ALA A 325 18.76 8.18 -10.80
CA ALA A 325 17.31 8.23 -10.65
C ALA A 325 16.73 9.54 -11.19
N ARG A 326 15.56 9.44 -11.82
CA ARG A 326 14.84 10.56 -12.45
C ARG A 326 13.34 10.42 -12.24
N VAL A 327 12.71 11.44 -11.67
CA VAL A 327 11.25 11.55 -11.52
C VAL A 327 10.74 12.85 -12.12
N VAL A 328 9.49 12.85 -12.57
CA VAL A 328 8.83 14.03 -13.17
C VAL A 328 7.52 14.30 -12.46
N ILE A 329 7.34 15.54 -12.01
CA ILE A 329 6.08 16.04 -11.45
C ILE A 329 5.34 16.80 -12.55
N ASP A 330 4.30 16.19 -13.09
CA ASP A 330 3.43 16.77 -14.11
C ASP A 330 2.47 17.82 -13.52
N ARG A 331 1.83 18.59 -14.41
CA ARG A 331 0.71 19.50 -14.09
C ARG A 331 1.01 20.46 -12.94
N LEU A 332 2.25 20.97 -12.87
CA LEU A 332 2.74 21.81 -11.78
C LEU A 332 1.82 23.01 -11.49
N ALA A 333 1.40 23.72 -12.54
CA ALA A 333 0.55 24.90 -12.40
C ALA A 333 -0.81 24.56 -11.78
N ALA A 334 -1.41 23.43 -12.17
CA ALA A 334 -2.68 22.97 -11.63
C ALA A 334 -2.55 22.54 -10.16
N ARG A 335 -1.50 21.80 -9.82
CA ARG A 335 -1.20 21.39 -8.43
C ARG A 335 -1.02 22.59 -7.52
N ARG A 336 -0.22 23.57 -7.96
CA ARG A 336 -0.02 24.84 -7.23
C ARG A 336 -1.31 25.62 -7.07
N ALA A 337 -2.12 25.75 -8.12
CA ALA A 337 -3.41 26.45 -8.05
C ALA A 337 -4.39 25.78 -7.07
N ALA A 338 -4.31 24.46 -6.91
CA ALA A 338 -5.07 23.68 -5.94
C ALA A 338 -4.47 23.68 -4.51
N GLY A 339 -3.33 24.35 -4.29
CA GLY A 339 -2.64 24.35 -3.00
C GLY A 339 -2.00 23.01 -2.63
N ILE A 340 -1.75 22.14 -3.62
CA ILE A 340 -1.18 20.82 -3.42
C ILE A 340 0.35 20.92 -3.42
N ALA A 341 0.98 20.49 -2.32
CA ALA A 341 2.43 20.41 -2.16
C ALA A 341 2.87 18.94 -2.23
N PRO A 342 3.54 18.51 -3.32
CA PRO A 342 4.02 17.14 -3.46
C PRO A 342 5.04 16.77 -2.39
N TYR A 343 5.05 15.50 -2.02
CA TYR A 343 6.07 14.89 -1.16
C TYR A 343 7.13 14.23 -2.04
N LEU A 344 8.38 14.59 -1.85
CA LEU A 344 9.55 13.96 -2.45
C LEU A 344 10.25 13.09 -1.43
N PHE A 345 10.44 11.82 -1.78
CA PHE A 345 11.17 10.82 -1.00
C PHE A 345 12.51 10.60 -1.69
N VAL A 346 13.58 10.71 -0.91
CA VAL A 346 14.95 10.43 -1.37
C VAL A 346 15.44 9.21 -0.61
N GLU A 347 15.43 8.06 -1.26
CA GLU A 347 15.85 6.78 -0.68
C GLU A 347 17.38 6.73 -0.64
N LEU A 348 17.94 6.57 0.55
CA LEU A 348 19.39 6.54 0.77
C LEU A 348 19.88 5.10 0.92
N PRO A 349 21.13 4.80 0.51
CA PRO A 349 21.71 3.48 0.74
C PRO A 349 21.90 3.23 2.25
N PRO A 350 21.97 1.95 2.66
CA PRO A 350 22.33 1.58 4.04
C PRO A 350 23.64 2.25 4.49
N ASP A 351 23.71 2.60 5.78
CA ASP A 351 24.90 3.21 6.43
C ASP A 351 25.37 4.55 5.82
N SER A 352 24.48 5.24 5.10
CA SER A 352 24.77 6.52 4.43
C SER A 352 24.94 7.72 5.36
N GLU A 353 24.76 7.60 6.68
CA GLU A 353 24.83 8.73 7.62
C GLU A 353 26.20 9.42 7.66
N ARG A 354 27.23 8.76 7.10
CA ARG A 354 28.60 9.27 7.00
C ARG A 354 28.96 9.77 5.60
N ASP A 355 28.06 9.61 4.64
CA ASP A 355 28.28 10.05 3.27
C ASP A 355 28.29 11.57 3.17
N PRO A 356 29.06 12.14 2.21
CA PRO A 356 28.99 13.56 1.94
C PRO A 356 27.61 13.95 1.40
N ALA A 357 27.21 15.19 1.68
CA ALA A 357 26.03 15.80 1.09
C ALA A 357 26.09 15.75 -0.45
N PHE A 358 24.94 15.56 -1.08
CA PHE A 358 24.81 15.46 -2.53
C PHE A 358 23.65 16.32 -3.04
N THR A 359 23.60 16.50 -4.36
CA THR A 359 22.66 17.42 -5.00
C THR A 359 21.62 16.67 -5.81
N LEU A 360 20.35 17.03 -5.61
CA LEU A 360 19.27 16.80 -6.56
C LEU A 360 19.23 17.99 -7.52
N ASN A 361 19.24 17.71 -8.83
CA ASN A 361 19.08 18.74 -9.86
C ASN A 361 17.61 18.80 -10.28
N LEU A 362 17.06 20.00 -10.20
CA LEU A 362 15.68 20.30 -10.54
C LEU A 362 15.66 21.13 -11.82
N ARG A 363 14.79 20.78 -12.77
CA ARG A 363 14.67 21.49 -14.05
C ARG A 363 13.24 21.54 -14.54
N LEU A 364 12.83 22.69 -15.07
CA LEU A 364 11.59 22.78 -15.83
C LEU A 364 11.75 22.13 -17.19
N VAL A 365 10.89 21.17 -17.45
CA VAL A 365 10.79 20.48 -18.73
C VAL A 365 9.41 20.71 -19.33
N PRO A 366 9.23 20.54 -20.66
CA PRO A 366 7.88 20.47 -21.23
C PRO A 366 7.06 19.37 -20.55
N GLU A 367 5.75 19.57 -20.41
CA GLU A 367 4.87 18.51 -19.92
C GLU A 367 5.07 17.23 -20.74
N PRO A 368 5.17 16.06 -20.11
CA PRO A 368 5.21 14.80 -20.83
C PRO A 368 3.92 14.65 -21.64
N THR A 369 4.07 14.40 -22.94
CA THR A 369 2.93 14.07 -23.80
C THR A 369 2.32 12.75 -23.29
N PRO A 370 0.99 12.67 -23.09
CA PRO A 370 0.36 11.39 -22.78
C PRO A 370 0.73 10.39 -23.87
N TRP A 371 1.28 9.23 -23.49
CA TRP A 371 1.56 8.17 -24.44
C TRP A 371 0.28 7.83 -25.21
N GLY A 372 0.29 8.01 -26.53
CA GLY A 372 -0.82 7.62 -27.41
C GLY A 372 -1.63 8.75 -28.07
N MET A 373 -1.34 10.03 -27.84
CA MET A 373 -1.92 11.11 -28.67
C MET A 373 -0.88 11.65 -29.68
N PRO A 374 -1.13 11.56 -31.00
CA PRO A 374 -0.26 12.23 -31.97
C PRO A 374 -0.25 13.73 -31.67
N ALA A 375 0.94 14.34 -31.77
CA ALA A 375 1.09 15.78 -31.68
C ALA A 375 0.08 16.45 -32.62
N ALA A 376 -0.70 17.40 -32.09
CA ALA A 376 -1.61 18.18 -32.92
C ALA A 376 -0.80 18.80 -34.08
N PRO A 377 -1.24 18.64 -35.33
CA PRO A 377 -0.51 19.21 -36.46
C PRO A 377 -0.41 20.72 -36.28
N PRO A 378 0.73 21.33 -36.70
CA PRO A 378 0.89 22.77 -36.61
C PRO A 378 -0.28 23.46 -37.34
N ALA A 379 -0.87 24.46 -36.68
CA ALA A 379 -1.87 25.29 -37.32
C ALA A 379 -1.26 25.91 -38.59
N ALA A 380 -1.92 25.69 -39.72
CA ALA A 380 -1.49 26.26 -40.99
C ALA A 380 -1.51 27.81 -40.90
N PRO A 381 -0.58 28.48 -41.62
CA PRO A 381 -0.37 29.93 -41.53
C PRO A 381 -1.59 30.77 -41.92
#